data_AF-A0A3D9UK66-F1
#
_entry.id   AF-A0A3D9UK66-F1
#
_cell.length_a   1.000
_cell.length_b   1.000
_cell.length_c   1.000
_cell.angle_alpha   90.00
_cell.angle_beta   90.00
_cell.angle_gamma   90.00
#
_symmetry.space_group_name_H-M   'P 1'
#
loop_
_entity.id
_entity.type
_entity.pdbx_description
1 polymer ?
#
loop_
_entity_poly.entity_id
_entity_poly.type
_entity_poly.pdbx_seq_one_letter_code
_entity_poly.pdbx_strand_id
1 'polypeptide(L)'
;MPVLSEHESIYLDLSRSQAGALQRTGFVDVSLAMGDRWRVTASSYVGSLVVDGVALLIRPKINPENIFLLLEPGLPPHSWRKEAFDYDLTSDLLPSVIAFFARTVETTLGRGVLRSYQVRTDPLVALRGRPDVVGQFKRSGVLTPVGCAYDEFSEDVPENRVRRAAIRLALRVPRVDPSVDLPRGC
;
A
#
# COMPACT_ATOMS: atom_id res chain seq x y z
N MET A 1 -16.99 -7.60 14.69
CA MET A 1 -15.55 -7.41 14.95
C MET A 1 -15.42 -6.47 16.14
N PRO A 2 -14.70 -6.82 17.21
CA PRO A 2 -14.50 -5.94 18.36
C PRO A 2 -13.61 -4.76 17.97
N VAL A 3 -13.95 -3.58 18.48
CA VAL A 3 -13.24 -2.32 18.24
C VAL A 3 -12.64 -1.88 19.56
N LEU A 4 -11.38 -1.48 19.54
CA LEU A 4 -10.67 -0.95 20.69
C LEU A 4 -9.80 0.22 20.24
N SER A 5 -9.57 1.18 21.11
CA SER A 5 -8.63 2.27 20.88
C SER A 5 -7.22 1.83 21.27
N GLU A 6 -6.19 2.55 20.82
CA GLU A 6 -4.82 2.36 21.32
C GLU A 6 -4.79 2.32 22.85
N HIS A 7 -4.01 1.42 23.45
CA HIS A 7 -3.93 1.23 24.91
C HIS A 7 -5.25 0.89 25.62
N GLU A 8 -6.33 0.60 24.89
CA GLU A 8 -7.60 0.13 25.45
C GLU A 8 -7.55 -1.39 25.61
N SER A 9 -8.21 -1.90 26.65
CA SER A 9 -8.37 -3.33 26.89
C SER A 9 -9.81 -3.77 26.63
N ILE A 10 -9.96 -4.91 25.97
CA ILE A 10 -11.25 -5.59 25.76
C ILE A 10 -11.17 -7.02 26.28
N TYR A 11 -12.30 -7.55 26.76
CA TYR A 11 -12.40 -8.95 27.20
C TYR A 11 -13.09 -9.77 26.13
N LEU A 12 -12.40 -10.82 25.68
CA LEU A 12 -12.85 -11.69 24.59
C LEU A 12 -12.82 -13.15 25.03
N ASP A 13 -13.77 -13.91 24.50
CA ASP A 13 -13.83 -15.36 24.69
C ASP A 13 -13.00 -15.99 23.58
N LEU A 14 -11.75 -16.33 23.92
CA LEU A 14 -10.76 -16.87 22.99
C LEU A 14 -10.31 -18.26 23.43
N SER A 15 -10.05 -19.13 22.45
CA SER A 15 -9.32 -20.36 22.72
C SER A 15 -7.85 -20.07 23.05
N ARG A 16 -7.18 -20.98 23.77
CA ARG A 16 -5.74 -20.84 24.10
C ARG A 16 -4.86 -20.71 22.84
N SER A 17 -5.23 -21.38 21.75
CA SER A 17 -4.52 -21.26 20.46
C SER A 17 -4.67 -19.87 19.86
N GLN A 18 -5.88 -19.32 19.83
CA GLN A 18 -6.16 -17.95 19.35
C GLN A 18 -5.47 -16.88 20.21
N ALA A 19 -5.53 -17.01 21.53
CA ALA A 19 -4.85 -16.10 22.46
C ALA A 19 -3.33 -16.13 22.23
N GLY A 20 -2.74 -17.32 22.09
CA GLY A 20 -1.32 -17.47 21.76
C GLY A 20 -0.96 -16.93 20.37
N ALA A 21 -1.85 -17.06 19.39
CA ALA A 21 -1.64 -16.53 18.05
C ALA A 21 -1.64 -15.00 18.03
N LEU A 22 -2.60 -14.38 18.72
CA LEU A 22 -2.64 -12.92 18.90
C LEU A 22 -1.39 -12.40 19.63
N GLN A 23 -0.96 -13.05 20.71
CA GLN A 23 0.26 -12.66 21.44
C GLN A 23 1.50 -12.67 20.54
N ARG A 24 1.64 -13.69 19.67
CA ARG A 24 2.79 -13.82 18.74
C ARG A 24 2.86 -12.71 17.69
N THR A 25 1.77 -12.00 17.43
CA THR A 25 1.77 -10.88 16.48
C THR A 25 2.61 -9.70 16.97
N GLY A 26 2.73 -9.52 18.28
CA GLY A 26 3.40 -8.37 18.90
C GLY A 26 2.61 -7.06 18.86
N PHE A 27 1.40 -7.05 18.28
CA PHE A 27 0.58 -5.82 18.17
C PHE A 27 -0.37 -5.62 19.35
N VAL A 28 -0.71 -6.70 20.06
CA VAL A 28 -1.60 -6.69 21.24
C VAL A 28 -0.97 -7.49 22.37
N ASP A 29 -1.26 -7.08 23.60
CA ASP A 29 -0.95 -7.86 24.80
C ASP A 29 -2.17 -8.69 25.22
N VAL A 30 -1.96 -9.97 25.46
CA VAL A 30 -3.01 -10.95 25.76
C VAL A 30 -2.71 -11.61 27.10
N SER A 31 -3.57 -11.35 28.08
CA SER A 31 -3.47 -11.92 29.42
C SER A 31 -4.78 -12.61 29.83
N LEU A 32 -4.68 -13.63 30.69
CA LEU A 32 -5.88 -14.29 31.22
C LEU A 32 -6.53 -13.39 32.28
N ALA A 33 -7.83 -13.16 32.15
CA ALA A 33 -8.62 -12.38 33.10
C ALA A 33 -9.45 -13.29 34.03
N MET A 34 -10.07 -12.68 35.05
CA MET A 34 -11.00 -13.38 35.94
C MET A 34 -12.21 -13.91 35.15
N GLY A 35 -12.55 -15.19 35.32
CA GLY A 35 -13.74 -15.82 34.74
C GLY A 35 -13.58 -16.43 33.34
N ASP A 36 -12.44 -17.07 33.05
CA ASP A 36 -12.12 -17.76 31.78
C ASP A 36 -12.10 -16.89 30.51
N ARG A 37 -12.10 -15.56 30.65
CA ARG A 37 -12.00 -14.62 29.54
C ARG A 37 -10.55 -14.16 29.34
N TRP A 38 -10.21 -13.79 28.11
CA TRP A 38 -8.91 -13.20 27.80
C TRP A 38 -9.03 -11.70 27.72
N ARG A 39 -8.14 -11.00 28.43
CA ARG A 39 -7.93 -9.56 28.29
C ARG A 39 -6.97 -9.32 27.14
N VAL A 40 -7.44 -8.61 26.12
CA VAL A 40 -6.63 -8.17 24.98
C VAL A 40 -6.47 -6.66 25.08
N THR A 41 -5.23 -6.18 25.14
CA THR A 41 -4.89 -4.77 25.23
C THR A 41 -4.18 -4.32 23.97
N ALA A 42 -4.70 -3.29 23.30
CA ALA A 42 -4.02 -2.67 22.18
C ALA A 42 -2.74 -1.99 22.65
N SER A 43 -1.71 -2.00 21.79
CA SER A 43 -0.51 -1.19 22.00
C SER A 43 -0.62 0.12 21.20
N SER A 44 0.48 0.60 20.62
CA SER A 44 0.57 1.85 19.85
C SER A 44 0.37 1.66 18.33
N TYR A 45 -0.26 0.56 17.92
CA TYR A 45 -0.54 0.27 16.51
C TYR A 45 -2.02 0.50 16.20
N VAL A 46 -2.31 1.02 15.01
CA VAL A 46 -3.67 1.30 14.53
C VAL A 46 -3.93 0.45 13.28
N GLY A 47 -5.14 -0.09 13.16
CA GLY A 47 -5.60 -0.84 11.99
C GLY A 47 -6.31 -2.15 12.36
N SER A 48 -6.57 -2.98 11.35
CA SER A 48 -7.20 -4.30 11.50
C SER A 48 -6.16 -5.42 11.71
N LEU A 49 -6.39 -6.26 12.72
CA LEU A 49 -5.63 -7.47 12.99
C LEU A 49 -6.53 -8.69 12.79
N VAL A 50 -6.16 -9.59 11.87
CA VAL A 50 -6.90 -10.84 11.60
C VAL A 50 -5.98 -12.04 11.76
N VAL A 51 -6.24 -12.88 12.76
CA VAL A 51 -5.42 -14.06 13.08
C VAL A 51 -6.31 -15.20 13.57
N ASP A 52 -6.16 -16.40 12.99
CA ASP A 52 -6.88 -17.62 13.38
C ASP A 52 -8.40 -17.42 13.55
N GLY A 53 -9.01 -16.67 12.62
CA GLY A 53 -10.44 -16.35 12.61
C GLY A 53 -10.88 -15.25 13.59
N VAL A 54 -9.97 -14.73 14.40
CA VAL A 54 -10.21 -13.56 15.26
C VAL A 54 -9.87 -12.30 14.49
N ALA A 55 -10.81 -11.36 14.40
CA ALA A 55 -10.60 -10.05 13.81
C ALA A 55 -10.75 -8.98 14.90
N LEU A 56 -9.80 -8.04 14.97
CA LEU A 56 -9.77 -6.89 15.89
C LEU A 56 -9.51 -5.62 15.10
N LEU A 57 -10.14 -4.51 15.47
CA LEU A 57 -9.87 -3.20 14.90
C LEU A 57 -9.38 -2.25 15.98
N ILE A 58 -8.13 -1.81 15.85
CA ILE A 58 -7.51 -0.85 16.75
C ILE A 58 -7.61 0.54 16.14
N ARG A 59 -8.23 1.47 16.86
CA ARG A 59 -8.45 2.86 16.43
C ARG A 59 -7.48 3.82 17.10
N PRO A 60 -7.07 4.89 16.41
CA PRO A 60 -6.32 5.96 17.04
C PRO A 60 -7.21 6.73 18.01
N LYS A 61 -6.60 7.28 19.06
CA LYS A 61 -7.31 8.17 20.01
C LYS A 61 -7.58 9.56 19.44
N ILE A 62 -6.83 9.94 18.41
CA ILE A 62 -6.98 11.22 17.71
C ILE A 62 -8.00 11.08 16.58
N ASN A 63 -8.67 12.19 16.25
CA ASN A 63 -9.58 12.24 15.12
C ASN A 63 -8.82 11.87 13.83
N PRO A 64 -9.36 11.01 12.95
CA PRO A 64 -8.76 10.65 11.66
C PRO A 64 -8.35 11.85 10.80
N GLU A 65 -9.10 12.96 10.83
CA GLU A 65 -8.74 14.20 10.12
C GLU A 65 -7.33 14.69 10.48
N ASN A 66 -6.96 14.55 11.75
CA ASN A 66 -5.65 14.98 12.25
C ASN A 66 -4.53 14.02 11.81
N ILE A 67 -4.82 12.74 11.60
CA ILE A 67 -3.83 11.76 11.11
C ILE A 67 -3.45 12.07 9.67
N PHE A 68 -4.46 12.30 8.83
CA PHE A 68 -4.24 12.63 7.43
C PHE A 68 -3.47 13.96 7.27
N LEU A 69 -3.75 14.95 8.12
CA LEU A 69 -2.98 16.19 8.17
C LEU A 69 -1.48 15.96 8.46
N LEU A 70 -1.15 14.98 9.29
CA LEU A 70 0.23 14.65 9.66
C LEU A 70 0.97 13.85 8.57
N LEU A 71 0.26 13.07 7.76
CA LEU A 71 0.86 12.25 6.70
C LEU A 71 1.38 13.11 5.54
N GLU A 72 0.66 14.15 5.17
CA GLU A 72 1.11 15.05 4.11
C GLU A 72 0.65 16.49 4.39
N PRO A 73 1.45 17.27 5.15
CA PRO A 73 1.10 18.63 5.58
C PRO A 73 0.99 19.64 4.43
N GLY A 74 1.31 19.24 3.20
CA GLY A 74 1.20 20.05 1.99
C GLY A 74 -0.08 19.85 1.18
N LEU A 75 -0.92 18.85 1.51
CA LEU A 75 -2.17 18.62 0.78
C LEU A 75 -3.28 19.59 1.23
N PRO A 76 -4.01 20.21 0.29
CA PRO A 76 -5.06 21.16 0.63
C PRO A 76 -6.20 20.50 1.45
N PRO A 77 -6.75 21.17 2.48
CA PRO A 77 -7.65 20.55 3.48
C PRO A 77 -8.91 19.86 2.92
N HIS A 78 -9.38 20.27 1.75
CA HIS A 78 -10.53 19.66 1.08
C HIS A 78 -10.25 18.26 0.51
N SER A 79 -8.98 17.92 0.31
CA SER A 79 -8.51 16.62 -0.19
C SER A 79 -8.33 15.60 0.93
N TRP A 80 -8.69 15.96 2.16
CA TRP A 80 -8.71 15.09 3.33
C TRP A 80 -10.11 14.91 3.91
N ARG A 81 -11.03 15.85 3.67
CA ARG A 81 -12.39 15.77 4.22
C ARG A 81 -13.20 14.61 3.63
N LYS A 82 -12.95 14.22 2.37
CA LYS A 82 -13.62 13.05 1.78
C LYS A 82 -13.08 11.74 2.35
N GLU A 83 -11.80 11.73 2.69
CA GLU A 83 -11.02 10.59 3.16
C GLU A 83 -11.29 10.34 4.64
N ALA A 84 -11.38 11.41 5.43
CA ALA A 84 -11.87 11.37 6.80
C ALA A 84 -13.35 10.91 6.87
N PHE A 85 -14.17 11.28 5.87
CA PHE A 85 -15.55 10.81 5.76
C PHE A 85 -15.63 9.31 5.40
N ASP A 86 -14.82 8.82 4.46
CA ASP A 86 -14.73 7.38 4.15
C ASP A 86 -14.20 6.57 5.35
N TYR A 87 -13.31 7.14 6.15
CA TYR A 87 -12.87 6.56 7.42
C TYR A 87 -13.99 6.52 8.45
N ASP A 88 -14.86 7.52 8.52
CA ASP A 88 -16.01 7.50 9.42
C ASP A 88 -16.98 6.34 9.06
N LEU A 89 -17.13 6.05 7.76
CA LEU A 89 -17.95 4.96 7.23
C LEU A 89 -17.38 3.55 7.51
N THR A 90 -16.08 3.36 7.39
CA THR A 90 -15.43 2.03 7.52
C THR A 90 -14.77 1.79 8.88
N SER A 91 -14.50 2.86 9.61
CA SER A 91 -13.77 2.91 10.90
C SER A 91 -12.36 2.30 10.88
N ASP A 92 -11.81 1.95 9.71
CA ASP A 92 -10.50 1.32 9.55
C ASP A 92 -9.60 2.18 8.64
N LEU A 93 -8.42 2.52 9.15
CA LEU A 93 -7.48 3.45 8.52
C LEU A 93 -6.99 2.94 7.18
N LEU A 94 -6.69 1.64 7.10
CA LEU A 94 -6.04 1.05 5.93
C LEU A 94 -6.99 1.05 4.70
N PRO A 95 -8.25 0.58 4.79
CA PRO A 95 -9.23 0.73 3.71
C PRO A 95 -9.44 2.18 3.25
N SER A 96 -9.47 3.15 4.16
CA SER A 96 -9.64 4.57 3.78
C SER A 96 -8.45 5.09 2.97
N VAL A 97 -7.23 4.77 3.40
CA VAL A 97 -6.00 5.11 2.65
C VAL A 97 -5.99 4.44 1.28
N ILE A 98 -6.43 3.18 1.19
CA ILE A 98 -6.52 2.45 -0.08
C ILE A 98 -7.57 3.06 -1.01
N ALA A 99 -8.73 3.45 -0.51
CA ALA A 99 -9.77 4.10 -1.29
C ALA A 99 -9.29 5.46 -1.85
N PHE A 100 -8.59 6.25 -1.02
CA PHE A 100 -7.94 7.48 -1.46
C PHE A 100 -6.92 7.21 -2.56
N PHE A 101 -6.01 6.27 -2.33
CA PHE A 101 -5.01 5.87 -3.31
C PHE A 101 -5.64 5.44 -4.64
N ALA A 102 -6.71 4.63 -4.60
CA ALA A 102 -7.43 4.18 -5.78
C ALA A 102 -8.00 5.36 -6.60
N ARG A 103 -8.68 6.32 -5.95
CA ARG A 103 -9.22 7.52 -6.61
C ARG A 103 -8.11 8.40 -7.20
N THR A 104 -7.00 8.58 -6.48
CA THR A 104 -5.85 9.33 -6.99
C THR A 104 -5.21 8.62 -8.19
N VAL A 105 -5.13 7.29 -8.17
CA VAL A 105 -4.65 6.50 -9.30
C VAL A 105 -5.58 6.62 -10.51
N GLU A 106 -6.90 6.49 -10.33
CA GLU A 106 -7.88 6.63 -11.42
C GLU A 106 -7.82 8.01 -12.08
N THR A 107 -7.82 9.07 -11.28
CA THR A 107 -7.73 10.45 -11.79
C THR A 107 -6.41 10.73 -12.49
N THR A 108 -5.30 10.20 -11.97
CA THR A 108 -3.96 10.38 -12.58
C THR A 108 -3.83 9.58 -13.88
N LEU A 109 -4.28 8.32 -13.90
CA LEU A 109 -4.24 7.45 -15.07
C LEU A 109 -5.27 7.82 -16.14
N GLY A 110 -6.34 8.54 -15.78
CA GLY A 110 -7.29 9.10 -16.74
C GLY A 110 -6.65 10.07 -17.74
N ARG A 111 -5.46 10.61 -17.43
CA ARG A 111 -4.65 11.45 -18.33
C ARG A 111 -3.60 10.67 -19.13
N GLY A 112 -3.56 9.35 -18.98
CA GLY A 112 -2.56 8.46 -19.57
C GLY A 112 -1.51 7.97 -18.57
N VAL A 113 -0.84 6.87 -18.92
CA VAL A 113 0.25 6.30 -18.13
C VAL A 113 1.51 7.16 -18.28
N LEU A 114 2.25 7.38 -17.18
CA LEU A 114 3.51 8.11 -17.22
C LEU A 114 4.49 7.40 -18.16
N ARG A 115 5.07 8.13 -19.10
CA ARG A 115 6.13 7.64 -19.97
C ARG A 115 7.36 8.50 -19.79
N SER A 116 8.52 7.87 -19.75
CA SER A 116 9.80 8.58 -19.61
C SER A 116 10.87 7.94 -20.48
N TYR A 117 11.86 8.74 -20.84
CA TYR A 117 13.04 8.26 -21.53
C TYR A 117 13.94 7.51 -20.54
N GLN A 118 14.31 6.28 -20.88
CA GLN A 118 15.31 5.50 -20.15
C GLN A 118 16.46 5.15 -21.08
N VAL A 119 17.69 5.34 -20.59
CA VAL A 119 18.89 4.89 -21.29
C VAL A 119 18.93 3.37 -21.25
N ARG A 120 18.84 2.74 -22.42
CA ARG A 120 19.03 1.30 -22.64
C ARG A 120 20.37 1.06 -23.28
N THR A 121 20.98 -0.10 -23.01
CA THR A 121 22.19 -0.55 -23.70
C THR A 121 21.99 -1.99 -24.13
N ASP A 122 21.77 -2.21 -25.42
CA ASP A 122 21.44 -3.51 -25.98
C ASP A 122 22.30 -3.82 -27.21
N PRO A 123 22.64 -5.09 -27.45
CA PRO A 123 23.30 -5.51 -28.69
C PRO A 123 22.29 -5.49 -29.84
N LEU A 124 22.46 -4.60 -30.81
CA LEU A 124 21.56 -4.46 -31.94
C LEU A 124 22.24 -4.84 -33.28
N VAL A 125 21.47 -5.47 -34.16
CA VAL A 125 21.91 -5.79 -35.54
C VAL A 125 21.96 -4.52 -36.39
N ALA A 126 21.06 -3.57 -36.14
CA ALA A 126 21.04 -2.25 -36.76
C ALA A 126 21.46 -1.18 -35.75
N LEU A 127 22.26 -0.20 -36.19
CA LEU A 127 22.71 0.90 -35.34
C LEU A 127 21.50 1.74 -34.87
N ARG A 128 21.37 1.90 -33.55
CA ARG A 128 20.39 2.80 -32.92
C ARG A 128 21.08 3.59 -31.81
N GLY A 129 20.95 4.91 -31.83
CA GLY A 129 21.58 5.78 -30.83
C GLY A 129 23.11 5.77 -30.94
N ARG A 130 23.80 5.70 -29.80
CA ARG A 130 25.26 5.78 -29.69
C ARG A 130 25.86 4.37 -29.61
N PRO A 131 26.71 3.95 -30.57
CA PRO A 131 27.42 2.69 -30.45
C PRO A 131 28.48 2.74 -29.33
N ASP A 132 28.61 1.64 -28.57
CA ASP A 132 29.70 1.40 -27.63
C ASP A 132 30.94 0.91 -28.41
N VAL A 133 31.59 1.87 -29.04
CA VAL A 133 32.79 1.64 -29.86
C VAL A 133 33.91 0.99 -29.03
N VAL A 134 34.08 1.39 -27.77
CA VAL A 134 35.13 0.87 -26.89
C VAL A 134 34.86 -0.60 -26.54
N GLY A 135 33.62 -0.94 -26.20
CA GLY A 135 33.20 -2.33 -25.98
C GLY A 135 33.34 -3.18 -27.25
N GLN A 136 33.06 -2.61 -28.42
CA GLN A 136 33.17 -3.31 -29.70
C GLN A 136 34.61 -3.67 -30.06
N PHE A 137 35.57 -2.75 -29.88
CA PHE A 137 36.98 -3.02 -30.16
C PHE A 137 37.56 -4.14 -29.29
N LYS A 138 37.04 -4.33 -28.06
CA LYS A 138 37.42 -5.45 -27.18
C LYS A 138 36.88 -6.81 -27.64
N ARG A 139 35.82 -6.84 -28.47
CA ARG A 139 35.21 -8.07 -29.02
C ARG A 139 35.77 -8.40 -30.42
N SER A 140 37.10 -8.40 -30.56
CA SER A 140 37.78 -8.58 -31.85
C SER A 140 37.24 -9.77 -32.64
N GLY A 141 36.74 -9.52 -33.86
CA GLY A 141 36.24 -10.54 -34.79
C GLY A 141 34.71 -10.63 -34.95
N VAL A 142 33.93 -10.04 -34.03
CA VAL A 142 32.45 -10.01 -34.14
C VAL A 142 32.00 -8.62 -34.58
N LEU A 143 31.49 -8.49 -35.81
CA LEU A 143 31.03 -7.20 -36.36
C LEU A 143 29.59 -6.85 -35.96
N THR A 144 28.76 -7.86 -35.67
CA THR A 144 27.36 -7.71 -35.28
C THR A 144 26.95 -8.84 -34.34
N PRO A 145 26.00 -8.60 -33.41
CA PRO A 145 25.36 -7.31 -33.08
C PRO A 145 26.31 -6.34 -32.32
N VAL A 146 26.12 -5.03 -32.55
CA VAL A 146 26.91 -3.95 -31.93
C VAL A 146 26.23 -3.50 -30.65
N GLY A 147 27.00 -3.32 -29.58
CA GLY A 147 26.47 -2.71 -28.35
C GLY A 147 26.04 -1.27 -28.62
N CYS A 148 24.76 -0.96 -28.41
CA CYS A 148 24.19 0.36 -28.70
C CYS A 148 23.50 0.92 -27.46
N ALA A 149 23.82 2.16 -27.10
CA ALA A 149 23.14 2.92 -26.06
C ALA A 149 22.13 3.89 -26.69
N TYR A 150 20.86 3.83 -26.29
CA TYR A 150 19.81 4.68 -26.83
C TYR A 150 18.74 5.00 -25.78
N ASP A 151 18.04 6.11 -25.98
CA ASP A 151 16.92 6.49 -25.13
C ASP A 151 15.64 5.81 -25.63
N GLU A 152 15.04 5.01 -24.77
CA GLU A 152 13.76 4.36 -25.02
C GLU A 152 12.65 5.11 -24.31
N PHE A 153 11.66 5.61 -25.06
CA PHE A 153 10.46 6.19 -24.48
C PHE A 153 9.50 5.07 -24.08
N SER A 154 9.50 4.72 -22.79
CA SER A 154 8.79 3.55 -22.27
C SER A 154 7.85 3.90 -21.12
N GLU A 155 6.81 3.08 -20.96
CA GLU A 155 5.93 3.09 -19.80
C GLU A 155 6.43 2.17 -18.67
N ASP A 156 7.42 1.31 -18.92
CA ASP A 156 8.04 0.44 -17.90
C ASP A 156 9.07 1.21 -17.05
N VAL A 157 8.60 2.30 -16.42
CA VAL A 157 9.37 3.17 -15.54
C VAL A 157 9.23 2.76 -14.07
N PRO A 158 10.24 3.02 -13.21
CA PRO A 158 10.19 2.69 -11.78
C PRO A 158 8.89 3.13 -11.09
N GLU A 159 8.39 4.32 -11.39
CA GLU A 159 7.19 4.92 -10.83
C GLU A 159 5.94 4.09 -11.16
N ASN A 160 5.81 3.65 -12.40
CA ASN A 160 4.70 2.80 -12.82
C ASN A 160 4.81 1.39 -12.23
N ARG A 161 6.03 0.85 -12.09
CA ARG A 161 6.26 -0.44 -11.45
C ARG A 161 5.87 -0.41 -9.96
N VAL A 162 6.27 0.64 -9.24
CA VAL A 162 5.89 0.85 -7.82
C VAL A 162 4.38 1.03 -7.70
N ARG A 163 3.77 1.89 -8.52
CA ARG A 163 2.31 2.08 -8.53
C ARG A 163 1.56 0.77 -8.80
N ARG A 164 1.99 -0.01 -9.81
CA ARG A 164 1.41 -1.32 -10.13
C ARG A 164 1.57 -2.32 -8.98
N ALA A 165 2.71 -2.32 -8.30
CA ALA A 165 2.93 -3.17 -7.13
C ALA A 165 2.01 -2.76 -5.97
N ALA A 166 1.87 -1.46 -5.70
CA ALA A 166 0.98 -0.93 -4.66
C ALA A 166 -0.49 -1.31 -4.92
N ILE A 167 -0.98 -1.19 -6.16
CA ILE A 167 -2.34 -1.63 -6.53
C ILE A 167 -2.52 -3.14 -6.25
N ARG A 168 -1.55 -3.97 -6.65
CA ARG A 168 -1.61 -5.43 -6.39
C ARG A 168 -1.59 -5.77 -4.91
N LEU A 169 -0.88 -5.00 -4.09
CA LEU A 169 -0.88 -5.16 -2.64
C LEU A 169 -2.22 -4.72 -2.03
N ALA A 170 -2.76 -3.59 -2.47
CA ALA A 170 -4.05 -3.08 -2.01
C ALA A 170 -5.19 -4.07 -2.25
N LEU A 171 -5.22 -4.73 -3.42
CA LEU A 171 -6.22 -5.76 -3.76
C LEU A 171 -6.14 -7.02 -2.87
N ARG A 172 -5.05 -7.22 -2.13
CA ARG A 172 -4.88 -8.34 -1.20
C ARG A 172 -5.34 -8.00 0.22
N VAL A 173 -5.64 -6.73 0.49
CA VAL A 173 -6.06 -6.31 1.83
C VAL A 173 -7.50 -6.75 2.07
N PRO A 174 -7.76 -7.54 3.12
CA PRO A 174 -9.12 -7.94 3.48
C PRO A 174 -9.98 -6.71 3.76
N ARG A 175 -11.27 -6.77 3.41
CA ARG A 175 -12.28 -5.71 3.69
C ARG A 175 -12.11 -4.41 2.90
N VAL A 176 -11.21 -4.37 1.92
CA VAL A 176 -11.36 -3.46 0.79
C VAL A 176 -12.49 -4.03 -0.07
N ASP A 177 -13.69 -3.46 0.07
CA ASP A 177 -14.83 -3.90 -0.74
C ASP A 177 -14.51 -3.65 -2.22
N PRO A 178 -14.63 -4.64 -3.13
CA PRO A 178 -14.46 -4.43 -4.56
C PRO A 178 -15.54 -3.48 -5.14
N SER A 179 -16.59 -3.22 -4.37
CA SER A 179 -17.58 -2.16 -4.60
C SER A 179 -17.34 -0.96 -3.69
N VAL A 180 -16.11 -0.42 -3.66
CA VAL A 180 -15.96 1.03 -3.37
C VAL A 180 -16.84 1.73 -4.41
N ASP A 181 -18.05 2.05 -3.98
CA ASP A 181 -19.07 2.71 -4.77
C ASP A 181 -18.50 4.09 -5.07
N LEU A 182 -17.87 4.19 -6.24
CA LEU A 182 -17.50 5.45 -6.83
C LEU A 182 -18.79 6.27 -6.84
N PRO A 183 -18.87 7.41 -6.14
CA PRO A 183 -20.03 8.28 -6.31
C PRO A 183 -20.09 8.58 -7.80
N ARG A 184 -21.11 8.03 -8.47
CA ARG A 184 -21.42 8.32 -9.86
C ARG A 184 -21.65 9.82 -9.90
N GLY A 185 -20.63 10.55 -10.33
CA GLY A 185 -20.69 11.99 -10.46
C GLY A 185 -21.83 12.36 -11.39
N CYS A 186 -22.62 13.35 -10.95
CA CYS A 186 -23.38 14.21 -11.85
C CYS A 186 -22.42 14.97 -12.78
#